data_AF-A0A0Q4X0M1-F1
#
_entry.id   AF-A0A0Q4X0M1-F1
#
_cell.length_a   1.000
_cell.length_b   1.000
_cell.length_c   1.000
_cell.angle_alpha   90.00
_cell.angle_beta   90.00
_cell.angle_gamma   90.00
#
_symmetry.space_group_name_H-M   'P 1'
#
loop_
_entity.id
_entity.type
_entity.pdbx_description
1 polymer ?
#
loop_
_entity_poly.entity_id
_entity_poly.type
_entity_poly.pdbx_seq_one_letter_code
_entity_poly.pdbx_strand_id
1 'polypeptide(L)' 'MYSSAVNREDHLQTLAGHCIAAREIIETSGTLVMRQLVDLLLFEIGVAMAKATEAETQTGQQSVLGH' A
#
# COMPACT_ATOMS: atom_id res chain seq x y z
N MET A 1 14.08 -11.13 13.66
CA MET A 1 13.39 -9.82 13.63
C MET A 1 12.60 -9.69 12.33
N TYR A 2 11.41 -10.28 12.25
CA TYR A 2 10.50 -10.20 11.07
C TYR A 2 9.37 -9.16 11.25
N SER A 3 9.37 -8.44 12.37
CA SER A 3 8.22 -7.64 12.83
C SER A 3 7.99 -6.34 12.06
N SER A 4 8.96 -5.84 11.29
CA SER A 4 8.86 -4.52 10.66
C SER A 4 8.22 -4.54 9.27
N ALA A 5 8.38 -5.63 8.51
CA ALA A 5 7.82 -5.75 7.16
C ALA A 5 6.32 -6.04 7.22
N VAL A 6 5.92 -7.02 8.04
CA VAL A 6 4.51 -7.37 8.30
C VAL A 6 3.73 -6.17 8.83
N ASN A 7 4.27 -5.42 9.81
CA ASN A 7 3.62 -4.21 10.30
C ASN A 7 3.46 -3.15 9.19
N ARG A 8 4.41 -3.05 8.25
CA ARG A 8 4.34 -2.07 7.17
C ARG A 8 3.27 -2.43 6.15
N GLU A 9 3.12 -3.70 5.81
CA GLU A 9 2.04 -4.18 4.94
C GLU A 9 0.66 -3.92 5.59
N ASP A 10 0.51 -4.25 6.87
CA ASP A 10 -0.71 -3.99 7.64
C ASP A 10 -1.08 -2.50 7.68
N HIS A 11 -0.08 -1.63 7.84
CA HIS A 11 -0.29 -0.17 7.82
C HIS A 11 -0.69 0.35 6.44
N LEU A 12 -0.08 -0.17 5.36
CA LEU A 12 -0.45 0.20 3.99
C LEU A 12 -1.86 -0.26 3.64
N GLN A 13 -2.22 -1.48 4.05
CA GLN A 13 -3.57 -2.01 3.84
C GLN A 13 -4.62 -1.22 4.63
N THR A 14 -4.31 -0.85 5.87
CA THR A 14 -5.19 0.01 6.69
C THR A 14 -5.36 1.39 6.03
N LEU A 15 -4.27 1.99 5.55
CA LEU A 15 -4.32 3.29 4.88
C LEU A 15 -5.13 3.23 3.57
N ALA A 16 -4.99 2.16 2.77
CA ALA A 16 -5.80 1.94 1.58
C ALA A 16 -7.29 1.86 1.93
N GLY A 17 -7.65 1.13 3.00
CA GLY A 17 -9.03 1.05 3.49
C GLY A 17 -9.63 2.42 3.84
N HIS A 18 -8.88 3.26 4.56
CA HIS A 18 -9.32 4.62 4.86
C HIS A 18 -9.50 5.48 3.60
N CYS A 19 -8.60 5.36 2.61
CA CYS A 19 -8.72 6.11 1.36
C CYS A 19 -9.94 5.67 0.53
N ILE A 20 -10.26 4.37 0.50
CA ILE A 20 -11.47 3.85 -0.15
C ILE A 20 -12.72 4.41 0.53
N ALA A 21 -12.78 4.38 1.86
CA ALA A 21 -13.92 4.95 2.60
C ALA A 21 -14.05 6.46 2.38
N ALA A 22 -12.94 7.19 2.35
CA ALA A 22 -12.94 8.63 2.05
C ALA A 22 -13.44 8.91 0.63
N ARG A 23 -13.11 8.05 -0.35
CA ARG A 23 -13.53 8.17 -1.74
C ARG A 23 -15.06 8.15 -1.88
N GLU A 24 -15.74 7.25 -1.16
CA GLU A 24 -17.22 7.17 -1.16
C GLU A 24 -17.86 8.48 -0.66
N ILE A 25 -17.29 9.08 0.39
CA ILE A 25 -17.77 10.37 0.93
C ILE A 25 -17.53 11.50 -0.08
N ILE A 26 -16.36 11.51 -0.72
CA ILE A 26 -15.96 12.53 -1.70
C ILE A 26 -16.76 12.41 -3.00
N GLU A 27 -17.18 11.19 -3.39
CA GLU A 27 -18.05 10.99 -4.55
C GLU A 27 -19.41 11.68 -4.41
N THR A 28 -19.92 11.81 -3.19
CA THR A 28 -21.23 12.42 -2.92
C THR A 28 -21.13 13.90 -2.57
N SER A 29 -20.07 14.32 -1.90
CA SER A 29 -19.98 15.66 -1.28
C SER A 29 -18.70 16.44 -1.57
N GLY A 30 -17.73 15.82 -2.23
CA GLY A 30 -16.41 16.39 -2.47
C GLY A 30 -16.25 17.07 -3.83
N THR A 31 -15.16 17.82 -3.94
CA THR A 31 -14.77 18.47 -5.20
C THR A 31 -14.09 17.49 -6.16
N LEU A 32 -14.01 17.86 -7.45
CA LEU A 32 -13.25 17.08 -8.44
C LEU A 32 -11.79 16.90 -8.01
N VAL A 33 -11.17 17.93 -7.44
CA VAL A 33 -9.78 17.90 -6.97
C VAL A 33 -9.61 16.89 -5.85
N MET A 34 -10.54 16.82 -4.89
CA MET A 34 -10.48 15.84 -3.81
C MET A 34 -10.53 14.40 -4.34
N ARG A 35 -11.34 14.13 -5.38
CA ARG A 35 -11.39 12.81 -6.02
C ARG A 35 -10.05 12.44 -6.62
N GLN A 36 -9.47 13.36 -7.40
CA GLN A 36 -8.17 13.17 -8.05
C GLN A 36 -7.05 12.94 -7.03
N LEU A 37 -7.05 13.67 -5.91
CA LEU A 37 -6.05 13.51 -4.86
C LEU A 37 -6.17 12.15 -4.15
N VAL A 38 -7.38 11.68 -3.88
CA VAL A 38 -7.60 10.37 -3.26
C VAL A 38 -7.26 9.23 -4.23
N ASP A 39 -7.62 9.35 -5.50
CA ASP A 39 -7.26 8.36 -6.53
C ASP A 39 -5.74 8.27 -6.70
N LEU A 40 -5.03 9.41 -6.70
CA LEU A 40 -3.57 9.46 -6.74
C LEU A 40 -2.94 8.80 -5.51
N LEU A 41 -3.49 9.08 -4.31
CA LEU A 41 -2.99 8.48 -3.08
C LEU A 41 -3.18 6.95 -3.08
N LEU A 42 -4.33 6.45 -3.52
CA LEU A 42 -4.59 5.02 -3.67
C LEU A 42 -3.62 4.35 -4.65
N PHE A 43 -3.30 5.01 -5.76
CA PHE A 43 -2.31 4.53 -6.72
C PHE A 43 -0.92 4.38 -6.06
N GLU A 44 -0.44 5.40 -5.36
CA GLU A 44 0.87 5.37 -4.69
C GLU A 44 0.95 4.31 -3.58
N ILE A 45 -0.16 4.09 -2.84
CA ILE A 45 -0.24 3.00 -1.86
C ILE A 45 -0.09 1.64 -2.55
N GLY A 46 -0.77 1.42 -3.68
CA GLY A 46 -0.62 0.20 -4.48
C GLY A 46 0.81 -0.03 -4.95
N VAL A 47 1.48 1.03 -5.43
CA VAL A 47 2.90 0.98 -5.80
C VAL A 47 3.79 0.62 -4.61
N ALA A 48 3.52 1.21 -3.43
CA ALA A 48 4.28 0.92 -2.21
C ALA A 48 4.11 -0.53 -1.75
N MET A 49 2.91 -1.10 -1.89
CA MET A 49 2.64 -2.51 -1.58
C MET A 49 3.39 -3.44 -2.56
N ALA A 50 3.30 -3.19 -3.87
CA ALA A 50 4.02 -4.00 -4.86
C ALA A 50 5.53 -4.02 -4.62
N LYS A 51 6.12 -2.86 -4.29
CA LYS A 51 7.55 -2.76 -3.94
C LYS A 51 7.91 -3.51 -2.65
N ALA A 52 7.00 -3.55 -1.67
CA ALA A 52 7.22 -4.33 -0.45
C ALA A 52 7.25 -5.84 -0.74
N THR A 53 6.32 -6.33 -1.57
CA THR A 53 6.27 -7.74 -2.01
C THR A 53 7.52 -8.15 -2.81
N GLU A 54 8.03 -7.26 -3.69
CA GLU A 54 9.27 -7.50 -4.43
C GLU A 54 10.49 -7.64 -3.49
N ALA A 55 10.57 -6.81 -2.44
CA ALA A 55 11.66 -6.84 -1.47
C ALA A 55 11.69 -8.16 -0.66
N GLU A 56 10.53 -8.71 -0.33
CA GLU A 56 10.42 -10.00 0.36
C GLU A 56 10.83 -11.17 -0.53
N THR A 57 10.48 -11.10 -1.83
CA THR A 57 10.84 -12.13 -2.82
C THR A 57 12.36 -12.22 -3.04
N GLN A 58 13.05 -11.09 -3.04
CA GLN A 58 14.52 -11.04 -3.19
C GLN A 58 15.26 -11.56 -1.94
N THR A 59 14.71 -11.30 -0.74
CA THR A 59 15.31 -11.75 0.52
C THR A 59 15.19 -13.28 0.69
N GLY A 60 14.12 -13.89 0.16
CA GLY A 60 13.95 -15.35 0.15
C GLY A 60 14.89 -16.10 -0.80
N GLN A 61 15.29 -15.51 -1.92
CA GLN A 61 16.14 -16.16 -2.93
C GLN A 61 17.64 -16.17 -2.60
N GLN A 62 18.15 -15.22 -1.82
CA GLN A 62 19.56 -15.24 -1.39
C GLN A 62 19.87 -16.33 -0.34
N SER A 63 18.86 -16.85 0.37
CA SER A 63 19.04 -17.89 1.39
C SER A 63 19.18 -19.31 0.79
N VAL A 64 18.69 -19.55 -0.43
CA VAL A 64 18.61 -20.91 -1.02
C VAL A 64 19.87 -21.30 -1.82
N LEU A 65 20.70 -20.34 -2.22
CA LEU A 65 21.90 -20.58 -3.05
C LEU A 65 23.21 -20.72 -2.24
N GLY A 66 23.13 -20.75 -0.92
CA GLY A 66 24.30 -20.78 -0.04
C GLY A 66 24.25 -21.89 1.00
N HIS A 67 24.00 -23.15 0.61
CA HIS A 67 24.38 -24.35 1.36
C HIS A 67 24.74 -25.47 0.38
#